data_AF-A0A8D1IC01-F1
#
_entry.id   AF-A0A8D1IC01-F1
#
_cell.length_a   1.000
_cell.length_b   1.000
_cell.length_c   1.000
_cell.angle_alpha   90.00
_cell.angle_beta   90.00
_cell.angle_gamma   90.00
#
_symmetry.space_group_name_H-M   'P 1'
#
loop_
_entity.id
_entity.type
_entity.pdbx_description
1 polymer ?
#
loop_
_entity_poly.entity_id
_entity_poly.type
_entity_poly.pdbx_seq_one_letter_code
_entity_poly.pdbx_strand_id
1 'polypeptide(L)'
;MITSPLLAYVAILFFCVLKASSLDTFIAAVYEHAVILPDAPLTPVSHEEALMLMNRNLDLLEGAVTSAAKQGAHIIVTPEDGVYGFFFSRESIYSYLEDIPDPHVNWIPCTNPSR
;
A
#
# COMPACT_ATOMS: atom_id res chain seq x y z
N MET A 1 -44.64 -13.13 27.34
CA MET A 1 -43.35 -13.28 28.04
C MET A 1 -42.56 -12.00 27.80
N ILE A 2 -42.49 -11.12 28.80
CA ILE A 2 -41.80 -9.84 28.70
C ILE A 2 -40.30 -10.15 28.80
N THR A 3 -39.56 -9.98 27.72
CA THR A 3 -38.10 -10.05 27.77
C THR A 3 -37.62 -8.98 28.75
N SER A 4 -36.88 -9.39 29.77
CA SER A 4 -36.33 -8.45 30.76
C SER A 4 -35.46 -7.41 30.03
N PRO A 5 -35.63 -6.10 30.28
CA PRO A 5 -34.81 -5.06 29.66
C PRO A 5 -33.31 -5.29 29.89
N LEU A 6 -32.95 -5.93 31.01
CA LEU A 6 -31.57 -6.36 31.30
C LEU A 6 -31.02 -7.32 30.24
N LEU A 7 -31.85 -8.25 29.76
CA LEU A 7 -31.47 -9.25 28.77
C LEU A 7 -31.23 -8.61 27.39
N ALA A 8 -32.00 -7.56 27.07
CA ALA A 8 -31.78 -6.74 25.88
C ALA A 8 -30.47 -5.94 25.96
N TYR A 9 -30.17 -5.31 27.10
CA TYR A 9 -28.91 -4.59 27.30
C TYR A 9 -27.69 -5.52 27.24
N VAL A 10 -27.76 -6.70 27.86
CA VAL A 10 -26.70 -7.71 27.79
C VAL A 10 -26.49 -8.20 26.35
N ALA A 11 -27.58 -8.45 25.61
CA ALA A 11 -27.48 -8.82 24.19
C ALA A 11 -26.81 -7.70 23.37
N ILE A 12 -27.21 -6.44 23.55
CA ILE A 12 -26.60 -5.29 22.85
C ILE A 12 -25.10 -5.17 23.18
N LEU A 13 -24.73 -5.26 24.45
CA LEU A 13 -23.32 -5.25 24.87
C LEU A 13 -22.53 -6.39 24.23
N PHE A 14 -23.07 -7.62 24.23
CA PHE A 14 -22.44 -8.78 23.60
C PHE A 14 -22.24 -8.58 22.09
N PHE A 15 -23.24 -8.05 21.37
CA PHE A 15 -23.13 -7.70 19.95
C PHE A 15 -22.14 -6.56 19.67
N CYS A 16 -21.99 -5.59 20.58
CA CYS A 16 -21.00 -4.52 20.46
C CYS A 16 -19.57 -5.02 20.69
N VAL A 17 -19.35 -5.91 21.67
CA VAL A 17 -18.03 -6.53 21.90
C VAL A 17 -17.62 -7.42 20.74
N LEU A 18 -18.56 -8.16 20.13
CA LEU A 18 -18.29 -8.97 18.94
C LEU A 18 -17.87 -8.16 17.70
N LYS A 19 -18.24 -6.89 17.61
CA LYS A 19 -17.84 -6.02 16.49
C LYS A 19 -16.40 -5.49 16.61
N ALA A 20 -15.80 -5.56 17.79
CA ALA A 20 -14.43 -5.14 18.03
C ALA A 20 -13.58 -6.36 18.40
N SER A 21 -13.24 -7.19 17.41
CA SER A 21 -12.25 -8.26 17.57
C SER A 21 -10.89 -7.79 17.07
N SER A 22 -9.89 -7.72 17.96
CA SER A 22 -8.49 -7.72 17.55
C SER A 22 -8.09 -9.15 17.19
N LEU A 23 -7.31 -9.32 16.13
CA LEU A 23 -6.64 -10.59 15.88
C LEU A 23 -5.42 -10.70 16.81
N ASP A 24 -5.24 -11.84 17.47
CA ASP A 24 -4.08 -12.08 18.35
C ASP A 24 -2.76 -12.26 17.57
N THR A 25 -2.86 -12.62 16.29
CA THR A 25 -1.72 -12.85 15.38
C THR A 25 -2.04 -12.32 13.98
N PHE A 26 -1.00 -12.06 13.18
CA PHE A 26 -1.14 -11.73 11.77
C PHE A 26 0.02 -12.35 10.98
N ILE A 27 -0.18 -12.51 9.66
CA ILE A 27 0.83 -13.01 8.73
C ILE A 27 1.46 -11.81 8.02
N ALA A 28 2.78 -11.68 8.11
CA ALA A 28 3.55 -10.68 7.37
C ALA A 28 4.23 -11.32 6.15
N ALA A 29 4.44 -10.52 5.11
CA ALA A 29 5.27 -10.88 3.95
C ALA A 29 6.30 -9.79 3.68
N VAL A 30 7.43 -10.19 3.10
CA VAL A 30 8.45 -9.29 2.57
C VAL A 30 8.85 -9.79 1.19
N TYR A 31 9.15 -8.87 0.28
CA TYR A 31 9.61 -9.21 -1.07
C TYR A 31 10.97 -8.56 -1.34
N GLU A 32 11.99 -9.37 -1.57
CA GLU A 32 13.27 -8.90 -2.09
C GLU A 32 13.14 -8.72 -3.61
N HIS A 33 13.30 -7.49 -4.08
CA HIS A 33 13.02 -7.11 -5.47
C HIS A 33 14.31 -6.92 -6.27
N ALA A 34 14.41 -7.59 -7.41
CA ALA A 34 15.44 -7.33 -8.41
C ALA A 34 15.01 -6.14 -9.28
N VAL A 35 15.27 -4.92 -8.76
CA VAL A 35 14.80 -3.65 -9.34
C VAL A 35 15.26 -3.49 -10.79
N ILE A 36 14.32 -3.14 -11.68
CA ILE A 36 14.64 -2.67 -13.03
C ILE A 36 15.15 -1.23 -12.91
N LEU A 37 16.45 -1.04 -13.10
CA LEU A 37 17.11 0.25 -12.99
C LEU A 37 16.94 1.10 -14.28
N PRO A 38 17.01 2.43 -14.18
CA PRO A 38 17.10 3.29 -15.35
C PRO A 38 18.42 3.07 -16.09
N ASP A 39 18.42 3.11 -17.42
CA ASP A 39 19.63 2.92 -18.24
C ASP A 39 20.67 4.05 -18.04
N ALA A 40 20.19 5.29 -17.85
CA ALA A 40 21.02 6.48 -17.67
C ALA A 40 20.49 7.36 -16.52
N PRO A 41 20.67 6.95 -15.25
CA PRO A 41 19.97 7.54 -14.09
C PRO A 41 20.44 8.97 -13.73
N LEU A 42 21.55 9.43 -14.32
CA LEU A 42 22.05 10.80 -14.16
C LEU A 42 21.54 11.77 -15.24
N THR A 43 20.86 11.26 -16.27
CA THR A 43 20.27 12.07 -17.33
C THR A 43 18.78 12.30 -17.02
N PRO A 44 18.29 13.54 -16.93
CA PRO A 44 16.86 13.79 -16.79
C PRO A 44 16.07 13.19 -17.95
N VAL A 45 14.94 12.57 -17.62
CA VAL A 45 13.99 11.99 -18.58
C VAL A 45 12.67 12.74 -18.52
N SER A 46 11.79 12.53 -19.50
CA SER A 46 10.42 13.03 -19.40
C SER A 46 9.63 12.31 -18.28
N HIS A 47 8.56 12.94 -17.81
CA HIS A 47 7.68 12.32 -16.81
C HIS A 47 7.02 11.02 -17.33
N GLU A 48 6.69 10.96 -18.63
CA GLU A 48 6.14 9.76 -19.27
C GLU A 48 7.14 8.60 -19.26
N GLU A 49 8.41 8.85 -19.57
CA GLU A 49 9.47 7.84 -19.50
C GLU A 49 9.72 7.35 -18.07
N ALA A 50 9.71 8.26 -17.09
CA ALA A 50 9.81 7.90 -15.67
C ALA A 50 8.65 6.99 -15.24
N LEU A 51 7.40 7.37 -15.57
CA LEU A 51 6.21 6.56 -15.29
C LEU A 51 6.27 5.17 -15.95
N MET A 52 6.74 5.07 -17.19
CA MET A 52 6.91 3.78 -17.87
C MET A 52 7.88 2.86 -17.11
N LEU A 53 9.02 3.37 -16.62
CA LEU A 53 9.95 2.57 -15.82
C LEU A 53 9.33 2.15 -14.50
N MET A 54 8.70 3.08 -13.78
CA MET A 54 8.07 2.81 -12.49
C MET A 54 6.97 1.75 -12.60
N ASN A 55 6.12 1.84 -13.63
CA ASN A 55 5.07 0.85 -13.88
C ASN A 55 5.63 -0.55 -14.15
N ARG A 56 6.76 -0.69 -14.85
CA ARG A 56 7.40 -2.01 -15.04
C ARG A 56 7.87 -2.64 -13.73
N ASN A 57 8.34 -1.84 -12.78
CA ASN A 57 8.66 -2.34 -11.44
C ASN A 57 7.37 -2.67 -10.66
N LEU A 58 6.35 -1.82 -10.75
CA LEU A 58 5.04 -2.07 -10.12
C LEU A 58 4.37 -3.35 -10.61
N ASP A 59 4.48 -3.70 -11.90
CA ASP A 59 3.97 -4.97 -12.44
C ASP A 59 4.55 -6.20 -11.72
N LEU A 60 5.86 -6.16 -11.38
CA LEU A 60 6.53 -7.23 -10.64
C LEU A 60 6.12 -7.24 -9.16
N LEU A 61 6.01 -6.05 -8.56
CA LEU A 61 5.54 -5.90 -7.18
C LEU A 61 4.08 -6.33 -7.03
N GLU A 62 3.22 -6.09 -8.02
CA GLU A 62 1.83 -6.56 -8.05
C GLU A 62 1.78 -8.09 -7.97
N GLY A 63 2.67 -8.78 -8.69
CA GLY A 63 2.81 -10.23 -8.60
C GLY A 63 3.12 -10.71 -7.18
N ALA A 64 4.05 -10.04 -6.48
CA ALA A 64 4.39 -10.34 -5.10
C ALA A 64 3.23 -10.04 -4.13
N VAL A 65 2.60 -8.88 -4.25
CA VAL A 65 1.44 -8.46 -3.44
C VAL A 65 0.28 -9.44 -3.61
N THR A 66 -0.05 -9.79 -4.86
CA THR A 66 -1.12 -10.74 -5.17
C THR A 66 -0.81 -12.13 -4.63
N SER A 67 0.43 -12.59 -4.73
CA SER A 67 0.87 -13.87 -4.19
C SER A 67 0.80 -13.92 -2.65
N ALA A 68 1.23 -12.85 -1.98
CA ALA A 68 1.16 -12.75 -0.52
C ALA A 68 -0.30 -12.71 -0.03
N ALA A 69 -1.16 -11.95 -0.70
CA ALA A 69 -2.59 -11.90 -0.39
C ALA A 69 -3.25 -13.28 -0.54
N LYS A 70 -2.92 -14.05 -1.59
CA LYS A 70 -3.41 -15.43 -1.78
C LYS A 70 -2.97 -16.39 -0.67
N GLN A 71 -1.86 -16.08 0.01
CA GLN A 71 -1.34 -16.84 1.14
C GLN A 71 -1.86 -16.33 2.50
N GLY A 72 -2.75 -15.34 2.52
CA GLY A 72 -3.34 -14.78 3.74
C GLY A 72 -2.44 -13.78 4.48
N ALA A 73 -1.45 -13.20 3.79
CA ALA A 73 -0.67 -12.10 4.36
C ALA A 73 -1.60 -10.90 4.64
N HIS A 74 -1.46 -10.32 5.84
CA HIS A 74 -2.21 -9.15 6.28
C HIS A 74 -1.48 -7.86 5.91
N ILE A 75 -0.16 -7.95 5.73
CA ILE A 75 0.72 -6.86 5.32
C ILE A 75 1.88 -7.44 4.50
N ILE A 76 2.31 -6.70 3.48
CA ILE A 76 3.53 -6.96 2.72
C ILE A 76 4.38 -5.70 2.66
N VAL A 77 5.71 -5.86 2.78
CA VAL A 77 6.67 -4.77 2.62
C VAL A 77 7.51 -5.00 1.37
N THR A 78 7.69 -3.95 0.58
CA THR A 78 8.58 -3.87 -0.58
C THR A 78 9.81 -3.02 -0.26
N PRO A 79 10.94 -3.17 -0.96
CA PRO A 79 12.19 -2.52 -0.57
C PRO A 79 12.18 -1.02 -0.89
N GLU A 80 13.08 -0.30 -0.21
CA GLU A 80 13.48 1.06 -0.58
C GLU A 80 13.96 1.09 -2.04
N ASP A 81 13.69 2.20 -2.74
CA ASP A 81 14.06 2.40 -4.14
C ASP A 81 13.53 1.34 -5.13
N GLY A 82 12.59 0.49 -4.70
CA GLY A 82 12.07 -0.65 -5.48
C GLY A 82 11.25 -0.27 -6.72
N VAL A 83 10.88 1.00 -6.88
CA VAL A 83 10.05 1.48 -7.99
C VAL A 83 10.89 2.21 -9.05
N TYR A 84 11.94 2.94 -8.64
CA TYR A 84 12.70 3.83 -9.53
C TYR A 84 14.24 3.68 -9.44
N GLY A 85 14.80 2.98 -8.46
CA GLY A 85 16.25 2.81 -8.28
C GLY A 85 16.95 3.93 -7.48
N PHE A 86 18.29 3.94 -7.46
CA PHE A 86 19.06 4.70 -6.44
C PHE A 86 20.22 5.57 -6.97
N PHE A 87 20.31 5.82 -8.28
CA PHE A 87 21.47 6.48 -8.90
C PHE A 87 21.18 7.90 -9.42
N PHE A 88 20.45 8.71 -8.65
CA PHE A 88 19.96 10.01 -9.13
C PHE A 88 20.72 11.23 -8.62
N SER A 89 20.66 12.30 -9.42
CA SER A 89 20.89 13.68 -9.00
C SER A 89 19.55 14.35 -8.66
N ARG A 90 19.58 15.57 -8.11
CA ARG A 90 18.36 16.36 -7.87
C ARG A 90 17.56 16.65 -9.15
N GLU A 91 18.25 16.84 -10.27
CA GLU A 91 17.59 17.13 -11.56
C GLU A 91 17.05 15.86 -12.19
N SER A 92 17.81 14.77 -12.17
CA SER A 92 17.41 13.52 -12.83
C SER A 92 16.32 12.76 -12.07
N ILE A 93 16.19 12.93 -10.75
CA ILE A 93 15.09 12.31 -9.98
C ILE A 93 13.74 13.00 -10.19
N TYR A 94 13.73 14.28 -10.60
CA TYR A 94 12.53 15.12 -10.53
C TYR A 94 11.32 14.54 -11.27
N SER A 95 11.54 13.91 -12.43
CA SER A 95 10.48 13.31 -13.25
C SER A 95 9.82 12.08 -12.62
N TYR A 96 10.40 11.49 -11.58
CA TYR A 96 9.90 10.32 -10.85
C TYR A 96 9.06 10.68 -9.62
N LEU A 97 9.00 11.96 -9.24
CA LEU A 97 8.40 12.39 -7.98
C LEU A 97 6.93 12.77 -8.13
N GLU A 98 6.21 12.69 -7.01
CA GLU A 98 4.83 13.15 -6.84
C GLU A 98 4.72 14.03 -5.60
N ASP A 99 3.69 14.88 -5.54
CA ASP A 99 3.32 15.58 -4.32
C ASP A 99 2.40 14.67 -3.48
N ILE A 100 2.97 14.06 -2.43
CA ILE A 100 2.26 13.12 -1.55
C ILE A 100 1.69 13.88 -0.35
N PRO A 101 0.36 13.97 -0.20
CA PRO A 101 -0.26 14.75 0.87
C PRO A 101 -0.14 14.06 2.24
N ASP A 102 -0.25 14.86 3.30
CA ASP A 102 -0.38 14.33 4.67
C ASP A 102 -1.63 13.41 4.79
N PRO A 103 -1.53 12.23 5.42
CA PRO A 103 -2.65 11.30 5.57
C PRO A 103 -3.92 11.86 6.23
N HIS A 104 -3.84 12.97 6.98
CA HIS A 104 -4.98 13.65 7.59
C HIS A 104 -6.04 14.11 6.57
N VAL A 105 -5.68 14.21 5.29
CA VAL A 105 -6.62 14.49 4.20
C VAL A 105 -7.63 13.38 3.94
N ASN A 106 -7.43 12.18 4.52
CA ASN A 106 -8.32 11.01 4.41
C ASN A 106 -8.72 10.68 2.96
N TRP A 107 -7.71 10.44 2.12
CA TRP A 107 -7.88 10.23 0.69
C TRP A 107 -7.59 8.78 0.29
N ILE A 108 -8.46 8.22 -0.55
CA ILE A 108 -8.25 6.92 -1.20
C ILE A 108 -8.05 7.19 -2.70
N PRO A 109 -6.80 7.16 -3.21
CA PRO A 109 -6.48 7.48 -4.61
C PRO A 109 -7.28 6.62 -5.61
N CYS A 110 -7.47 5.33 -5.32
CA CYS A 110 -8.17 4.39 -6.20
C CYS A 110 -9.65 4.77 -6.44
N THR A 111 -10.33 5.40 -5.48
CA THR A 111 -11.76 5.78 -5.60
C THR A 111 -11.96 7.25 -5.94
N ASN A 112 -10.94 8.09 -5.76
CA ASN A 112 -11.00 9.51 -6.09
C ASN A 112 -9.67 10.00 -6.69
N PRO A 113 -9.31 9.58 -7.91
CA PRO A 113 -7.97 9.82 -8.46
C PRO A 113 -7.70 11.29 -8.83
N SER A 114 -8.72 12.11 -8.99
CA SER A 114 -8.61 13.50 -9.48
C SER A 114 -8.73 14.55 -8.37
N ARG A 115 -8.39 14.18 -7.14
CA ARG A 115 -8.43 15.09 -5.99
C ARG A 115 -7.49 16.29 -6.19
#